data_AF-A0A1X7SSU4-F1
#
_entry.id   AF-A0A1X7SSU4-F1
#
_cell.length_a   1.000
_cell.length_b   1.000
_cell.length_c   1.000
_cell.angle_alpha   90.00
_cell.angle_beta   90.00
_cell.angle_gamma   90.00
#
_symmetry.space_group_name_H-M   'P 1'
#
loop_
_entity.id
_entity.type
_entity.pdbx_description
1 polymer ?
#
loop_
_entity_poly.entity_id
_entity_poly.type
_entity_poly.pdbx_seq_one_letter_code
_entity_poly.pdbx_strand_id
1 'polypeptide(L)'
;MISNILPYGIDQLMNESTVKIRAFIYWFSLCLYSGSVLLVISDELIISVVAFALFSFSLCLHFLFKHRFEHIPIPNPYKIVFKVLKFSLITSRTRRQHRSAFTYWGEEPSRMDFAKERYGGCFSHEEVENFKTFLRIGVVLATFSPLFMSTIPFLNSSVFITQFKDGYEGLQRDAKTVIWVLGKFSPFFIIVPLFELVILPLFPKLEYFLLNPLKGLGLANILILLSIISLFLIDLIGRISDDISNMPCFFIWEHQQFSKTIQTSYWILLIPSVLAGASGFLTWIYSFEFLCSQSPFGMHGMIFGLFWFLHGIYIDIGMSILLIVYYYPIPSVSFMSCTSWFTIMFCIITVIGLVVYVLIARWYVNRVRDTDLGLRAAVEEHWDNKLMAGNAMNGIETEDVVIASLN
;
A
#
# COMPACT_ATOMS: atom_id res chain seq x y z
N MET A 1 -12.04 6.32 4.80
CA MET A 1 -11.49 7.70 4.75
C MET A 1 -10.09 7.72 4.15
N ILE A 2 -9.15 6.91 4.67
CA ILE A 2 -7.76 6.81 4.16
C ILE A 2 -7.69 6.50 2.65
N SER A 3 -8.60 5.65 2.16
CA SER A 3 -8.70 5.23 0.75
C SER A 3 -8.88 6.36 -0.25
N ASN A 4 -9.39 7.54 0.17
CA ASN A 4 -9.75 8.63 -0.74
C ASN A 4 -8.81 9.83 -0.60
N ILE A 5 -8.16 10.00 0.56
CA ILE A 5 -7.28 11.15 0.83
C ILE A 5 -6.05 11.11 -0.06
N LEU A 6 -5.39 9.95 -0.16
CA LEU A 6 -4.17 9.80 -0.96
C LEU A 6 -4.44 9.97 -2.47
N PRO A 7 -5.45 9.30 -3.09
CA PRO A 7 -5.85 9.60 -4.47
C PRO A 7 -6.15 11.07 -4.71
N TYR A 8 -6.96 11.68 -3.84
CA TYR A 8 -7.36 13.07 -3.99
C TYR A 8 -6.15 14.01 -3.90
N GLY A 9 -5.27 13.82 -2.93
CA GLY A 9 -4.06 14.62 -2.78
C GLY A 9 -3.10 14.51 -3.96
N ILE A 10 -2.99 13.33 -4.57
CA ILE A 10 -2.19 13.12 -5.79
C ILE A 10 -2.83 13.80 -6.99
N ASP A 11 -4.16 13.73 -7.13
CA ASP A 11 -4.88 14.42 -8.21
C ASP A 11 -4.72 15.96 -8.11
N GLN A 12 -4.50 16.52 -6.91
CA GLN A 12 -4.17 17.94 -6.72
C GLN A 12 -2.71 18.31 -7.09
N LEU A 13 -1.81 17.32 -7.23
CA LEU A 13 -0.37 17.53 -7.50
C LEU A 13 -0.01 17.22 -8.95
N MET A 14 -0.98 17.34 -9.87
CA MET A 14 -0.84 16.89 -11.26
C MET A 14 0.27 17.61 -12.04
N ASN A 15 0.55 18.87 -11.72
CA ASN A 15 1.57 19.71 -12.37
C ASN A 15 2.92 19.71 -11.63
N GLU A 16 3.04 18.97 -10.53
CA GLU A 16 4.21 19.04 -9.67
C GLU A 16 5.28 18.00 -10.01
N SER A 17 6.53 18.33 -9.70
CA SER A 17 7.66 17.43 -9.95
C SER A 17 7.49 16.09 -9.20
N THR A 18 8.04 15.02 -9.77
CA THR A 18 8.03 13.67 -9.17
C THR A 18 8.62 13.65 -7.75
N VAL A 19 9.59 14.51 -7.46
CA VAL A 19 10.20 14.67 -6.13
C VAL A 19 9.18 15.16 -5.10
N LYS A 20 8.36 16.16 -5.45
CA LYS A 20 7.32 16.70 -4.57
C LYS A 20 6.20 15.68 -4.31
N ILE A 21 5.79 14.95 -5.35
CA ILE A 21 4.79 13.87 -5.23
C ILE A 21 5.29 12.78 -4.27
N ARG A 22 6.55 12.40 -4.40
CA ARG A 22 7.18 11.44 -3.49
C ARG A 22 7.21 11.97 -2.06
N ALA A 23 7.68 13.20 -1.84
CA ALA A 23 7.69 13.81 -0.52
C ALA A 23 6.28 13.79 0.12
N PHE A 24 5.22 14.11 -0.65
CA PHE A 24 3.85 14.03 -0.18
C PHE A 24 3.46 12.62 0.30
N ILE A 25 3.81 11.57 -0.45
CA ILE A 25 3.54 10.17 -0.07
C ILE A 25 4.27 9.80 1.23
N TYR A 26 5.52 10.24 1.40
CA TYR A 26 6.31 9.96 2.60
C TYR A 26 5.72 10.65 3.83
N TRP A 27 5.37 11.95 3.72
CA TRP A 27 4.71 12.69 4.80
C TRP A 27 3.34 12.12 5.14
N PHE A 28 2.54 11.76 4.13
CA PHE A 28 1.25 11.10 4.33
C PHE A 28 1.41 9.78 5.08
N SER A 29 2.40 8.96 4.70
CA SER A 29 2.69 7.69 5.36
C SER A 29 3.12 7.92 6.81
N LEU A 30 4.02 8.88 7.05
CA LEU A 30 4.45 9.25 8.41
C LEU A 30 3.27 9.66 9.30
N CYS A 31 2.34 10.48 8.77
CA CYS A 31 1.14 10.90 9.49
C CYS A 31 0.21 9.74 9.85
N LEU A 32 0.04 8.75 8.96
CA LEU A 32 -0.76 7.55 9.24
C LEU A 32 -0.15 6.73 10.39
N TYR A 33 1.17 6.59 10.40
CA TYR A 33 1.87 5.86 11.46
C TYR A 33 1.95 6.63 12.77
N SER A 34 2.13 7.94 12.75
CA SER A 34 2.12 8.76 13.97
C SER A 34 0.74 8.73 14.65
N GLY A 35 -0.34 8.71 13.87
CA GLY A 35 -1.69 8.57 14.40
C GLY A 35 -1.92 7.26 15.16
N SER A 36 -1.29 6.16 14.72
CA SER A 36 -1.38 4.86 15.39
C SER A 36 -0.54 4.77 16.67
N VAL A 37 0.52 5.58 16.81
CA VAL A 37 1.24 5.74 18.10
C VAL A 37 0.36 6.39 19.14
N LEU A 38 -0.32 7.49 18.77
CA LEU A 38 -1.15 8.26 19.70
C LEU A 38 -2.29 7.41 20.29
N LEU A 39 -2.84 6.48 19.50
CA LEU A 39 -3.85 5.51 19.94
C LEU A 39 -3.37 4.54 21.02
N VAL A 40 -2.05 4.30 21.12
CA VAL A 40 -1.49 3.33 22.06
C VAL A 40 -0.97 3.98 23.34
N ILE A 41 -0.50 5.23 23.26
CA ILE A 41 0.09 5.94 24.40
C ILE A 41 -0.97 6.68 25.22
N SER A 42 -2.08 7.10 24.60
CA SER A 42 -3.03 8.03 25.22
C SER A 42 -4.34 7.35 25.64
N ASP A 43 -5.00 7.92 26.64
CA ASP A 43 -6.34 7.50 27.03
C ASP A 43 -7.38 7.81 25.96
N GLU A 44 -8.46 7.01 25.88
CA GLU A 44 -9.54 7.15 24.90
C GLU A 44 -10.15 8.56 24.90
N LEU A 45 -10.24 9.20 26.08
CA LEU A 45 -10.75 10.56 26.22
C LEU A 45 -9.80 11.60 25.63
N ILE A 46 -8.48 11.45 25.81
CA ILE A 46 -7.48 12.33 25.21
C ILE A 46 -7.50 12.18 23.68
N ILE A 47 -7.59 10.94 23.20
CA ILE A 47 -7.66 10.63 21.77
C ILE A 47 -8.87 11.29 21.12
N SER A 48 -10.05 11.18 21.75
CA SER A 48 -11.27 11.78 21.21
C SER A 48 -11.22 13.31 21.15
N VAL A 49 -10.66 13.97 22.18
CA VAL A 49 -10.47 15.43 22.20
C VAL A 49 -9.48 15.87 21.13
N VAL A 50 -8.34 15.19 20.99
CA VAL A 50 -7.34 15.50 19.97
C VAL A 50 -7.90 15.28 18.57
N ALA A 51 -8.62 14.17 18.34
CA ALA A 51 -9.26 13.87 17.06
C ALA A 51 -10.30 14.94 16.69
N PHE A 52 -11.11 15.37 17.66
CA PHE A 52 -12.07 16.46 17.46
C PHE A 52 -11.36 17.76 17.08
N ALA A 53 -10.33 18.16 17.82
CA ALA A 53 -9.56 19.37 17.54
C ALA A 53 -8.91 19.35 16.14
N LEU A 54 -8.29 18.23 15.76
CA LEU A 54 -7.68 18.06 14.43
C LEU A 54 -8.74 18.07 13.32
N PHE A 55 -9.91 17.48 13.54
CA PHE A 55 -10.99 17.49 12.56
C PHE A 55 -11.58 18.89 12.39
N SER A 56 -11.84 19.61 13.49
CA SER A 56 -12.27 21.01 13.45
C SER A 56 -11.24 21.88 12.73
N PHE A 57 -9.96 21.71 13.03
CA PHE A 57 -8.88 22.43 12.35
C PHE A 57 -8.85 22.11 10.85
N SER A 58 -8.97 20.83 10.47
CA SER A 58 -9.03 20.42 9.06
C SER A 58 -10.23 21.01 8.32
N LEU A 59 -11.39 21.12 8.98
CA LEU A 59 -12.58 21.76 8.40
C LEU A 59 -12.36 23.26 8.20
N CYS A 60 -11.81 23.95 9.21
CA CYS A 60 -11.45 25.37 9.09
C CYS A 60 -10.49 25.61 7.92
N LEU A 61 -9.44 24.79 7.80
CA LEU A 61 -8.51 24.86 6.68
C LEU A 61 -9.22 24.62 5.34
N HIS A 62 -10.10 23.62 5.26
CA HIS A 62 -10.84 23.34 4.03
C HIS A 62 -11.70 24.53 3.58
N PHE A 63 -12.40 25.19 4.51
CA PHE A 63 -13.19 26.38 4.18
C PHE A 63 -12.32 27.58 3.76
N LEU A 64 -11.21 27.83 4.46
CA LEU A 64 -10.29 28.93 4.15
C LEU A 64 -9.61 28.73 2.79
N PHE A 65 -9.19 27.51 2.49
CA PHE A 65 -8.46 27.17 1.27
C PHE A 65 -9.34 26.60 0.17
N LYS A 66 -10.67 26.67 0.29
CA LYS A 66 -11.63 26.11 -0.70
C LYS A 66 -11.31 26.56 -2.13
N HIS A 67 -10.94 27.84 -2.29
CA HIS A 67 -10.65 28.45 -3.58
C HIS A 67 -9.32 27.99 -4.22
N ARG A 68 -8.45 27.30 -3.45
CA ARG A 68 -7.15 26.80 -3.92
C ARG A 68 -7.21 25.34 -4.41
N PHE A 69 -8.29 24.62 -4.11
CA PHE A 69 -8.44 23.23 -4.55
C PHE A 69 -8.88 23.18 -6.02
N GLU A 70 -8.22 22.33 -6.79
CA GLU A 70 -8.54 22.08 -8.18
C GLU A 70 -9.67 21.05 -8.27
N HIS A 71 -10.80 21.45 -8.87
CA HIS A 71 -11.93 20.56 -9.10
C HIS A 71 -11.88 20.04 -10.54
N ILE A 72 -11.19 18.91 -10.73
CA ILE A 72 -11.13 18.24 -12.04
C ILE A 72 -12.31 17.27 -12.15
N PRO A 73 -13.21 17.41 -13.15
CA PRO A 73 -14.31 16.48 -13.34
C PRO A 73 -13.75 15.14 -13.87
N ILE A 74 -13.65 14.16 -12.98
CA ILE A 74 -13.18 12.81 -13.33
C ILE A 74 -14.37 11.99 -13.88
N PRO A 75 -14.31 11.49 -15.12
CA PRO A 75 -15.35 10.62 -15.66
C PRO A 75 -15.40 9.30 -14.88
N ASN A 76 -16.59 8.71 -14.73
CA ASN A 76 -16.75 7.48 -13.93
C ASN A 76 -15.86 6.33 -14.47
N PRO A 77 -14.79 5.94 -13.75
CA PRO A 77 -13.82 4.97 -14.25
C PRO A 77 -14.41 3.56 -14.34
N TYR A 78 -15.35 3.21 -13.46
CA TYR A 78 -16.02 1.91 -13.46
C TYR A 78 -16.84 1.68 -14.73
N LYS A 79 -17.53 2.74 -15.21
CA LYS A 79 -18.33 2.67 -16.44
C LYS A 79 -17.45 2.43 -17.66
N ILE A 80 -16.28 3.08 -17.71
CA ILE A 80 -15.31 2.91 -18.80
C ILE A 80 -14.76 1.49 -18.79
N VAL A 81 -14.25 1.02 -17.64
CA VAL A 81 -13.70 -0.34 -17.48
C VAL A 81 -14.72 -1.40 -17.86
N PHE A 82 -15.96 -1.30 -17.36
CA PHE A 82 -17.01 -2.26 -17.65
C PHE A 82 -17.38 -2.30 -19.13
N LYS A 83 -17.48 -1.14 -19.78
CA LYS A 83 -17.79 -1.04 -21.22
C LYS A 83 -16.67 -1.65 -22.07
N VAL A 84 -15.40 -1.33 -21.78
CA VAL A 84 -14.26 -1.88 -22.52
C VAL A 84 -14.16 -3.39 -22.31
N LEU A 85 -14.32 -3.87 -21.08
CA LEU A 85 -14.33 -5.30 -20.76
C LEU A 85 -15.46 -6.03 -21.51
N LYS A 86 -16.69 -5.51 -21.42
CA LYS A 86 -17.86 -6.09 -22.09
C LYS A 86 -17.66 -6.13 -23.61
N PHE A 87 -17.18 -5.05 -24.21
CA PHE A 87 -16.90 -4.99 -25.64
C PHE A 87 -15.78 -5.96 -26.04
N SER A 88 -14.69 -6.01 -25.27
CA SER A 88 -13.58 -6.94 -25.51
C SER A 88 -14.02 -8.40 -25.41
N LEU A 89 -14.92 -8.76 -24.47
CA LEU A 89 -15.37 -10.14 -24.30
C LEU A 89 -16.38 -10.56 -25.39
N ILE A 90 -17.28 -9.66 -25.78
CA ILE A 90 -18.35 -9.94 -26.75
C ILE A 90 -17.81 -9.89 -28.19
N THR A 91 -17.08 -8.83 -28.55
CA THR A 91 -16.67 -8.55 -29.93
C THR A 91 -15.41 -9.32 -30.35
N SER A 92 -14.55 -9.73 -29.41
CA SER A 92 -13.31 -10.48 -29.74
C SER A 92 -13.57 -11.85 -30.37
N ARG A 93 -14.76 -12.44 -30.19
CA ARG A 93 -15.11 -13.74 -30.78
C ARG A 93 -15.44 -13.65 -32.27
N THR A 94 -15.94 -12.52 -32.76
CA THR A 94 -16.48 -12.38 -34.13
C THR A 94 -15.61 -11.57 -35.08
N ARG A 95 -14.76 -10.66 -34.58
CA ARG A 95 -14.05 -9.67 -35.43
C ARG A 95 -12.59 -9.98 -35.77
N ARG A 96 -12.10 -11.17 -35.42
CA ARG A 96 -10.68 -11.58 -35.55
C ARG A 96 -10.14 -11.55 -36.99
N GLN A 97 -10.99 -11.34 -38.00
CA GLN A 97 -10.68 -11.48 -39.42
C GLN A 97 -10.61 -10.17 -40.23
N HIS A 98 -11.01 -9.01 -39.70
CA HIS A 98 -11.04 -7.76 -40.48
C HIS A 98 -10.00 -6.75 -39.98
N ARG A 99 -8.76 -6.89 -40.47
CA ARG A 99 -7.68 -5.89 -40.28
C ARG A 99 -7.72 -4.91 -41.44
N SER A 100 -7.76 -3.62 -41.15
CA SER A 100 -7.64 -2.56 -42.17
C SER A 100 -6.21 -2.55 -42.72
N ALA A 101 -6.07 -2.35 -44.04
CA ALA A 101 -4.78 -2.43 -44.76
C ALA A 101 -3.69 -1.51 -44.18
N PHE A 102 -4.07 -0.37 -43.58
CA PHE A 102 -3.16 0.58 -42.93
C PHE A 102 -2.57 0.12 -41.60
N THR A 103 -3.07 -0.98 -41.02
CA THR A 103 -2.55 -1.52 -39.76
C THR A 103 -1.70 -2.78 -39.93
N TYR A 104 -1.47 -3.23 -41.18
CA TYR A 104 -0.82 -4.50 -41.48
C TYR A 104 0.67 -4.55 -41.08
N TRP A 105 1.37 -3.41 -41.11
CA TRP A 105 2.81 -3.29 -40.84
C TRP A 105 3.18 -3.08 -39.37
N GLY A 106 2.21 -3.02 -38.45
CA GLY A 106 2.44 -2.83 -37.01
C GLY A 106 2.46 -4.14 -36.21
N GLU A 107 2.96 -4.05 -34.97
CA GLU A 107 2.92 -5.15 -33.98
C GLU A 107 1.54 -5.82 -33.90
N GLU A 108 1.51 -7.13 -33.62
CA GLU A 108 0.25 -7.87 -33.53
C GLU A 108 -0.63 -7.32 -32.40
N PRO A 109 -1.85 -6.83 -32.72
CA PRO A 109 -2.73 -6.25 -31.71
C PRO A 109 -3.22 -7.33 -30.74
N SER A 110 -3.19 -7.00 -29.43
CA SER A 110 -3.80 -7.85 -28.40
C SER A 110 -5.32 -7.91 -28.57
N ARG A 111 -5.99 -8.88 -27.93
CA ARG A 111 -7.47 -9.01 -28.01
C ARG A 111 -8.21 -7.72 -27.63
N MET A 112 -7.63 -6.93 -26.72
CA MET A 112 -8.19 -5.68 -26.25
C MET A 112 -7.92 -4.52 -27.23
N ASP A 113 -6.89 -4.61 -28.07
CA ASP A 113 -6.58 -3.58 -29.07
C ASP A 113 -7.67 -3.45 -30.13
N PHE A 114 -8.40 -4.53 -30.44
CA PHE A 114 -9.56 -4.47 -31.34
C PHE A 114 -10.70 -3.58 -30.83
N ALA A 115 -10.69 -3.20 -29.54
CA ALA A 115 -11.64 -2.24 -28.99
C ALA A 115 -11.32 -0.79 -29.38
N LYS A 116 -10.08 -0.52 -29.82
CA LYS A 116 -9.66 0.83 -30.21
C LYS A 116 -10.28 1.26 -31.53
N GLU A 117 -10.55 2.54 -31.65
CA GLU A 117 -11.03 3.19 -32.88
C GLU A 117 -10.13 2.91 -34.09
N ARG A 118 -8.80 2.90 -33.88
CA ARG A 118 -7.80 2.55 -34.92
C ARG A 118 -8.05 1.19 -35.57
N TYR A 119 -8.67 0.25 -34.85
CA TYR A 119 -9.00 -1.09 -35.32
C TYR A 119 -10.52 -1.28 -35.57
N GLY A 120 -11.27 -0.17 -35.70
CA GLY A 120 -12.71 -0.15 -35.96
C GLY A 120 -13.58 -0.33 -34.71
N GLY A 121 -13.00 -0.27 -33.51
CA GLY A 121 -13.72 -0.27 -32.24
C GLY A 121 -14.32 1.09 -31.86
N CYS A 122 -15.05 1.16 -30.75
CA CYS A 122 -15.74 2.39 -30.31
C CYS A 122 -15.00 3.15 -29.20
N PHE A 123 -13.82 2.69 -28.78
CA PHE A 123 -13.08 3.27 -27.66
C PHE A 123 -11.82 3.98 -28.14
N SER A 124 -11.43 5.02 -27.41
CA SER A 124 -10.20 5.74 -27.73
C SER A 124 -8.96 4.88 -27.46
N HIS A 125 -7.83 5.28 -28.03
CA HIS A 125 -6.56 4.61 -27.76
C HIS A 125 -6.22 4.61 -26.26
N GLU A 126 -6.46 5.74 -25.60
CA GLU A 126 -6.15 5.96 -24.18
C GLU A 126 -7.05 5.14 -23.25
N GLU A 127 -8.35 5.06 -23.53
CA GLU A 127 -9.29 4.28 -22.69
C GLU A 127 -8.89 2.80 -22.63
N VAL A 128 -8.48 2.24 -23.76
CA VAL A 128 -8.05 0.83 -23.83
C VAL A 128 -6.69 0.62 -23.18
N GLU A 129 -5.73 1.53 -23.36
CA GLU A 129 -4.42 1.44 -22.70
C GLU A 129 -4.49 1.66 -21.19
N ASN A 130 -5.35 2.58 -20.73
CA ASN A 130 -5.62 2.78 -19.30
C ASN A 130 -6.24 1.52 -18.68
N PHE A 131 -7.14 0.84 -19.38
CA PHE A 131 -7.71 -0.43 -18.92
C PHE A 131 -6.68 -1.57 -18.89
N LYS A 132 -5.81 -1.70 -19.90
CA LYS A 132 -4.70 -2.67 -19.87
C LYS A 132 -3.75 -2.40 -18.71
N THR A 133 -3.42 -1.13 -18.47
CA THR A 133 -2.59 -0.71 -17.34
C THR A 133 -3.23 -1.10 -16.02
N PHE A 134 -4.53 -0.84 -15.86
CA PHE A 134 -5.30 -1.26 -14.68
C PHE A 134 -5.20 -2.77 -14.43
N LEU A 135 -5.37 -3.60 -15.46
CA LEU A 135 -5.23 -5.05 -15.32
C LEU A 135 -3.80 -5.47 -14.94
N ARG A 136 -2.78 -4.87 -15.56
CA ARG A 136 -1.37 -5.14 -15.23
C ARG A 136 -1.06 -4.78 -13.77
N ILE A 137 -1.52 -3.62 -13.30
CA ILE A 137 -1.40 -3.21 -11.90
C ILE A 137 -2.13 -4.19 -10.99
N GLY A 138 -3.36 -4.59 -11.33
CA GLY A 138 -4.13 -5.56 -10.55
C GLY A 138 -3.42 -6.90 -10.38
N VAL A 139 -2.76 -7.40 -11.43
CA VAL A 139 -1.93 -8.61 -11.37
C VAL A 139 -0.75 -8.40 -10.42
N VAL A 140 -0.02 -7.29 -10.53
CA VAL A 140 1.09 -6.98 -9.59
C VAL A 140 0.59 -6.91 -8.15
N LEU A 141 -0.52 -6.19 -7.90
CA LEU A 141 -1.14 -6.07 -6.57
C LEU A 141 -1.44 -7.44 -5.97
N ALA A 142 -2.09 -8.34 -6.71
CA ALA A 142 -2.42 -9.68 -6.23
C ALA A 142 -1.17 -10.49 -5.85
N THR A 143 -0.03 -10.25 -6.50
CA THR A 143 1.16 -11.08 -6.33
C THR A 143 2.04 -10.68 -5.15
N PHE A 144 2.07 -9.41 -4.76
CA PHE A 144 2.72 -9.00 -3.52
C PHE A 144 1.78 -9.01 -2.31
N SER A 145 0.46 -9.13 -2.52
CA SER A 145 -0.51 -9.24 -1.42
C SER A 145 -0.26 -10.39 -0.40
N PRO A 146 0.36 -11.54 -0.74
CA PRO A 146 0.81 -12.54 0.24
C PRO A 146 1.73 -11.99 1.34
N LEU A 147 2.34 -10.83 1.14
CA LEU A 147 3.12 -10.15 2.19
C LEU A 147 2.27 -9.73 3.36
N PHE A 148 1.06 -9.21 3.11
CA PHE A 148 0.15 -8.80 4.18
C PHE A 148 -0.23 -9.98 5.04
N MET A 149 -0.49 -11.13 4.41
CA MET A 149 -0.68 -12.40 5.09
C MET A 149 0.55 -12.80 5.93
N SER A 150 1.77 -12.58 5.43
CA SER A 150 3.02 -12.91 6.14
C SER A 150 3.25 -12.08 7.41
N THR A 151 2.45 -11.03 7.65
CA THR A 151 2.52 -10.22 8.88
C THR A 151 1.71 -10.79 10.05
N ILE A 152 0.82 -11.77 9.82
CA ILE A 152 -0.04 -12.38 10.85
C ILE A 152 0.73 -12.92 12.06
N PRO A 153 1.87 -13.64 11.91
CA PRO A 153 2.64 -14.12 13.06
C PRO A 153 3.06 -13.02 14.04
N PHE A 154 3.20 -11.78 13.55
CA PHE A 154 3.64 -10.62 14.34
C PHE A 154 2.49 -9.77 14.89
N LEU A 155 1.25 -9.99 14.40
CA LEU A 155 0.04 -9.31 14.91
C LEU A 155 -0.29 -9.78 16.34
N ASN A 156 -0.12 -11.07 16.64
CA ASN A 156 -0.35 -11.66 17.97
C ASN A 156 0.93 -11.89 18.79
N SER A 157 1.99 -11.14 18.49
CA SER A 157 3.28 -11.20 19.22
C SER A 157 3.14 -10.97 20.73
N SER A 158 2.04 -10.36 21.20
CA SER A 158 1.81 -10.11 22.62
C SER A 158 1.71 -11.38 23.48
N VAL A 159 1.16 -12.48 22.96
CA VAL A 159 1.05 -13.74 23.71
C VAL A 159 2.40 -14.47 23.74
N PHE A 160 3.23 -14.22 22.73
CA PHE A 160 4.56 -14.79 22.63
C PHE A 160 5.55 -14.14 23.61
N ILE A 161 5.46 -12.82 23.82
CA ILE A 161 6.35 -12.06 24.72
C ILE A 161 6.22 -12.51 26.17
N THR A 162 5.02 -12.88 26.62
CA THR A 162 4.75 -13.22 28.03
C THR A 162 5.43 -14.52 28.50
N GLN A 163 6.04 -15.28 27.59
CA GLN A 163 6.67 -16.58 27.86
C GLN A 163 8.17 -16.47 28.15
N PHE A 164 8.79 -15.36 27.74
CA PHE A 164 10.20 -15.08 27.98
C PHE A 164 10.41 -14.56 29.40
N LYS A 165 11.61 -14.78 29.93
CA LYS A 165 12.02 -14.21 31.21
C LYS A 165 11.83 -12.68 31.20
N ASP A 166 11.24 -12.16 32.27
CA ASP A 166 10.87 -10.75 32.48
C ASP A 166 9.77 -10.22 31.54
N GLY A 167 9.02 -11.10 30.84
CA GLY A 167 7.87 -10.71 30.02
C GLY A 167 6.63 -10.30 30.83
N TYR A 168 6.60 -10.58 32.13
CA TYR A 168 5.50 -10.24 33.06
C TYR A 168 6.04 -9.90 34.44
N GLU A 169 6.57 -8.68 34.64
CA GLU A 169 6.85 -8.19 36.00
C GLU A 169 6.27 -6.78 36.23
N GLY A 170 5.21 -6.72 37.04
CA GLY A 170 4.75 -5.51 37.73
C GLY A 170 3.75 -4.62 36.99
N LEU A 171 3.20 -3.63 37.73
CA LEU A 171 2.02 -2.78 37.48
C LEU A 171 2.06 -1.88 36.22
N GLN A 172 2.63 -2.34 35.11
CA GLN A 172 2.68 -1.55 33.88
C GLN A 172 2.66 -2.43 32.63
N ARG A 173 1.84 -2.00 31.68
CA ARG A 173 1.58 -2.57 30.35
C ARG A 173 2.81 -2.54 29.42
N ASP A 174 4.04 -2.60 29.94
CA ASP A 174 5.19 -1.98 29.29
C ASP A 174 5.99 -2.90 28.36
N ALA A 175 6.29 -4.17 28.68
CA ALA A 175 7.13 -4.99 27.77
C ALA A 175 6.48 -5.23 26.39
N LYS A 176 5.16 -5.47 26.35
CA LYS A 176 4.36 -5.56 25.11
C LYS A 176 4.44 -4.26 24.32
N THR A 177 4.18 -3.15 24.98
CA THR A 177 4.14 -1.82 24.36
C THR A 177 5.53 -1.42 23.91
N VAL A 178 6.58 -1.74 24.66
CA VAL A 178 7.98 -1.44 24.34
C VAL A 178 8.46 -2.22 23.12
N ILE A 179 8.22 -3.53 23.01
CA ILE A 179 8.61 -4.28 21.80
C ILE A 179 7.74 -3.88 20.61
N TRP A 180 6.46 -3.58 20.82
CA TRP A 180 5.61 -3.11 19.72
C TRP A 180 6.03 -1.70 19.25
N VAL A 181 6.35 -0.79 20.17
CA VAL A 181 6.85 0.56 19.89
C VAL A 181 8.25 0.51 19.27
N LEU A 182 9.19 -0.24 19.83
CA LEU A 182 10.56 -0.34 19.30
C LEU A 182 10.63 -1.19 18.04
N GLY A 183 9.84 -2.25 17.94
CA GLY A 183 9.83 -3.17 16.79
C GLY A 183 9.05 -2.62 15.61
N LYS A 184 7.88 -2.00 15.85
CA LYS A 184 7.12 -1.37 14.78
C LYS A 184 7.59 0.06 14.58
N PHE A 185 7.53 0.96 15.57
CA PHE A 185 7.64 2.42 15.39
C PHE A 185 9.05 2.99 15.33
N SER A 186 10.03 2.43 16.05
CA SER A 186 11.43 2.89 15.97
C SER A 186 12.00 2.81 14.54
N PRO A 187 11.73 1.74 13.77
CA PRO A 187 11.99 1.71 12.34
C PRO A 187 11.38 2.90 11.58
N PHE A 188 10.13 3.31 11.85
CA PHE A 188 9.50 4.41 11.09
C PHE A 188 10.15 5.77 11.38
N PHE A 189 10.41 6.10 12.64
CA PHE A 189 10.96 7.42 12.99
C PHE A 189 12.46 7.56 12.73
N ILE A 190 13.20 6.44 12.72
CA ILE A 190 14.65 6.46 12.47
C ILE A 190 14.93 6.18 11.00
N ILE A 191 14.31 5.17 10.39
CA ILE A 191 14.61 4.80 8.99
C ILE A 191 14.12 5.88 8.03
N VAL A 192 12.96 6.52 8.22
CA VAL A 192 12.47 7.57 7.30
C VAL A 192 13.47 8.73 7.14
N PRO A 193 13.83 9.48 8.20
CA PRO A 193 14.77 10.58 8.08
C PRO A 193 16.19 10.11 7.76
N LEU A 194 16.61 8.94 8.24
CA LEU A 194 17.94 8.41 7.94
C LEU A 194 18.04 7.98 6.46
N PHE A 195 16.94 7.50 5.86
CA PHE A 195 16.91 7.15 4.45
C PHE A 195 16.83 8.38 3.54
N GLU A 196 15.93 9.33 3.84
CA GLU A 196 15.73 10.58 3.08
C GLU A 196 16.89 11.58 3.25
N LEU A 197 17.40 11.78 4.47
CA LEU A 197 18.37 12.83 4.78
C LEU A 197 19.81 12.35 4.82
N VAL A 198 20.07 11.05 4.99
CA VAL A 198 21.44 10.51 5.11
C VAL A 198 21.78 9.57 3.96
N ILE A 199 21.00 8.51 3.73
CA ILE A 199 21.35 7.46 2.75
C ILE A 199 21.22 7.95 1.31
N LEU A 200 20.11 8.63 0.98
CA LEU A 200 19.87 9.20 -0.35
C LEU A 200 20.97 10.18 -0.79
N PRO A 201 21.39 11.16 0.02
CA PRO A 201 22.49 12.04 -0.35
C PRO A 201 23.88 11.38 -0.33
N LEU A 202 24.14 10.38 0.54
CA LEU A 202 25.45 9.70 0.56
C LEU A 202 25.65 8.72 -0.61
N PHE A 203 24.58 8.08 -1.09
CA PHE A 203 24.69 6.98 -2.07
C PHE A 203 23.78 7.19 -3.29
N PRO A 204 24.15 8.09 -4.22
CA PRO A 204 23.37 8.36 -5.44
C PRO A 204 23.24 7.15 -6.38
N LYS A 205 24.13 6.15 -6.27
CA LYS A 205 23.99 4.88 -7.02
C LYS A 205 22.94 3.94 -6.39
N LEU A 206 22.74 4.03 -5.08
CA LEU A 206 21.71 3.28 -4.35
C LEU A 206 20.31 3.87 -4.65
N GLU A 207 20.24 5.19 -4.85
CA GLU A 207 19.04 5.91 -5.30
C GLU A 207 18.44 5.27 -6.56
N TYR A 208 19.25 4.93 -7.58
CA TYR A 208 18.75 4.28 -8.80
C TYR A 208 18.13 2.89 -8.56
N PHE A 209 18.66 2.15 -7.58
CA PHE A 209 18.11 0.84 -7.21
C PHE A 209 16.81 0.96 -6.40
N LEU A 210 16.73 1.97 -5.53
CA LEU A 210 15.61 2.23 -4.62
C LEU A 210 14.47 3.04 -5.25
N LEU A 211 14.75 3.81 -6.30
CA LEU A 211 13.77 4.52 -7.14
C LEU A 211 12.81 3.57 -7.86
N ASN A 212 13.16 2.29 -8.00
CA ASN A 212 12.25 1.32 -8.58
C ASN A 212 11.38 0.70 -7.47
N PRO A 213 10.10 1.09 -7.35
CA PRO A 213 9.25 0.64 -6.26
C PRO A 213 9.02 -0.87 -6.28
N LEU A 214 9.13 -1.54 -7.44
CA LEU A 214 9.06 -3.01 -7.52
C LEU A 214 10.28 -3.68 -6.86
N LYS A 215 11.48 -3.13 -7.03
CA LYS A 215 12.66 -3.65 -6.33
C LYS A 215 12.57 -3.41 -4.82
N GLY A 216 12.03 -2.26 -4.43
CA GLY A 216 11.75 -1.92 -3.04
C GLY A 216 10.77 -2.90 -2.37
N LEU A 217 9.69 -3.27 -3.05
CA LEU A 217 8.76 -4.32 -2.61
C LEU A 217 9.46 -5.67 -2.48
N GLY A 218 10.31 -6.05 -3.45
CA GLY A 218 11.12 -7.27 -3.35
C GLY A 218 12.05 -7.29 -2.12
N LEU A 219 12.67 -6.16 -1.78
CA LEU A 219 13.48 -6.01 -0.56
C LEU A 219 12.63 -6.18 0.71
N ALA A 220 11.41 -5.61 0.73
CA ALA A 220 10.49 -5.79 1.84
C ALA A 220 10.14 -7.27 2.07
N ASN A 221 9.93 -8.05 1.00
CA ASN A 221 9.69 -9.50 1.08
C ASN A 221 10.84 -10.26 1.73
N ILE A 222 12.07 -9.92 1.36
CA ILE A 222 13.27 -10.56 1.90
C ILE A 222 13.39 -10.25 3.41
N LEU A 223 13.07 -9.02 3.82
CA LEU A 223 13.11 -8.62 5.24
C LEU A 223 12.06 -9.35 6.09
N ILE A 224 10.82 -9.50 5.60
CA ILE A 224 9.79 -10.26 6.34
C ILE A 224 10.13 -11.76 6.38
N LEU A 225 10.70 -12.31 5.30
CA LEU A 225 11.18 -13.69 5.29
C LEU A 225 12.27 -13.91 6.33
N LEU A 226 13.27 -13.01 6.39
CA LEU A 226 14.32 -13.06 7.40
C LEU A 226 13.75 -12.92 8.82
N SER A 227 12.73 -12.08 9.00
CA SER A 227 12.02 -11.95 10.27
C SER A 227 11.34 -13.26 10.69
N ILE A 228 10.60 -13.92 9.79
CA ILE A 228 9.93 -15.21 10.08
C ILE A 228 10.97 -16.30 10.40
N ILE A 229 12.06 -16.38 9.64
CA ILE A 229 13.16 -17.33 9.90
C ILE A 229 13.78 -17.06 11.27
N SER A 230 14.03 -15.80 11.62
CA SER A 230 14.60 -15.45 12.93
C SER A 230 13.64 -15.81 14.08
N LEU A 231 12.33 -15.61 13.90
CA LEU A 231 11.31 -16.02 14.87
C LEU A 231 11.30 -17.54 15.06
N PHE A 232 11.37 -18.30 13.97
CA PHE A 232 11.47 -19.76 14.00
C PHE A 232 12.73 -20.23 14.74
N LEU A 233 13.89 -19.64 14.44
CA LEU A 233 15.15 -19.99 15.11
C LEU A 233 15.12 -19.68 16.61
N ILE A 234 14.49 -18.58 17.02
CA ILE A 234 14.33 -18.22 18.44
C ILE A 234 13.45 -19.24 19.17
N ASP A 235 12.32 -19.65 18.57
CA ASP A 235 11.47 -20.73 19.15
C ASP A 235 12.23 -22.05 19.26
N LEU A 236 13.00 -22.41 18.22
CA LEU A 236 13.81 -23.63 18.22
C LEU A 236 14.90 -23.61 19.31
N ILE A 237 15.65 -22.52 19.43
CA ILE A 237 16.73 -22.36 20.42
C ILE A 237 16.17 -22.34 21.84
N GLY A 238 15.07 -21.62 22.07
CA GLY A 238 14.42 -21.56 23.38
C GLY A 238 14.02 -22.95 23.89
N ARG A 239 13.60 -23.85 22.99
CA ARG A 239 13.20 -25.22 23.35
C ARG A 239 14.37 -26.17 23.57
N ILE A 240 15.42 -26.08 22.75
CA ILE A 240 16.64 -26.88 22.94
C ILE A 240 17.28 -26.56 24.31
N SER A 241 17.19 -25.31 24.76
CA SER A 241 17.77 -24.88 26.03
C SER A 241 17.04 -25.38 27.27
N ASP A 242 15.70 -25.52 27.21
CA ASP A 242 14.87 -25.72 28.40
C ASP A 242 14.23 -27.13 28.51
N ASP A 243 14.47 -28.04 27.54
CA ASP A 243 14.03 -29.47 27.54
C ASP A 243 12.52 -29.67 27.87
N ILE A 244 11.67 -28.73 27.44
CA ILE A 244 10.23 -28.74 27.73
C ILE A 244 9.48 -29.43 26.60
N SER A 245 9.19 -30.72 26.79
CA SER A 245 8.46 -31.57 25.83
C SER A 245 6.96 -31.21 25.67
N ASN A 246 6.34 -30.57 26.66
CA ASN A 246 4.90 -30.29 26.70
C ASN A 246 4.58 -28.79 26.76
N MET A 247 5.00 -28.02 25.76
CA MET A 247 4.57 -26.62 25.63
C MET A 247 3.30 -26.50 24.77
N PRO A 248 2.24 -25.83 25.24
CA PRO A 248 1.05 -25.56 24.44
C PRO A 248 1.38 -24.65 23.25
N CYS A 249 0.53 -24.70 22.23
CA CYS A 249 0.67 -23.82 21.07
C CYS A 249 0.52 -22.35 21.48
N PHE A 250 1.48 -21.50 21.14
CA PHE A 250 1.56 -20.15 21.70
C PHE A 250 0.48 -19.18 21.18
N PHE A 251 -0.28 -19.59 20.17
CA PHE A 251 -1.42 -18.83 19.65
C PHE A 251 -2.75 -19.23 20.30
N ILE A 252 -2.74 -20.15 21.28
CA ILE A 252 -3.91 -20.50 22.06
C ILE A 252 -4.14 -19.38 23.08
N TRP A 253 -5.20 -18.61 22.84
CA TRP A 253 -5.73 -17.56 23.69
C TRP A 253 -6.43 -18.12 24.95
N GLU A 254 -5.78 -19.03 25.67
CA GLU A 254 -6.30 -19.44 26.98
C GLU A 254 -5.55 -18.69 28.06
N HIS A 255 -6.31 -17.98 28.90
CA HIS A 255 -5.88 -17.12 30.01
C HIS A 255 -5.20 -17.89 31.16
N GLN A 256 -4.57 -19.03 30.88
CA GLN A 256 -4.01 -19.88 31.91
C GLN A 256 -2.58 -19.43 32.23
N GLN A 257 -2.43 -18.96 33.48
CA GLN A 257 -1.19 -18.70 34.20
C GLN A 257 -0.21 -19.89 34.07
N PHE A 258 0.58 -19.91 33.00
CA PHE A 258 1.75 -20.77 32.92
C PHE A 258 2.98 -19.98 33.37
N SER A 259 3.63 -20.49 34.41
CA SER A 259 4.89 -20.00 34.95
C SER A 259 5.97 -20.03 33.87
N LYS A 260 6.60 -18.87 33.64
CA LYS A 260 7.87 -18.63 32.92
C LYS A 260 8.55 -19.91 32.42
N THR A 261 8.49 -20.14 31.12
CA THR A 261 8.98 -21.40 30.52
C THR A 261 10.24 -21.25 29.70
N ILE A 262 10.66 -20.02 29.33
CA ILE A 262 11.92 -19.80 28.60
C ILE A 262 12.86 -18.89 29.40
N GLN A 263 14.06 -19.39 29.72
CA GLN A 263 15.04 -18.64 30.54
C GLN A 263 15.69 -17.45 29.80
N THR A 264 15.58 -17.40 28.47
CA THR A 264 16.09 -16.29 27.66
C THR A 264 15.28 -15.00 27.86
N SER A 265 15.97 -13.86 27.79
CA SER A 265 15.35 -12.54 27.90
C SER A 265 14.50 -12.19 26.68
N TYR A 266 13.38 -11.48 26.89
CA TYR A 266 12.47 -11.05 25.82
C TYR A 266 13.13 -10.13 24.77
N TRP A 267 14.26 -9.49 25.08
CA TRP A 267 14.99 -8.61 24.15
C TRP A 267 15.39 -9.29 22.85
N ILE A 268 15.55 -10.62 22.83
CA ILE A 268 15.86 -11.37 21.61
C ILE A 268 14.75 -11.24 20.54
N LEU A 269 13.50 -10.99 20.96
CA LEU A 269 12.34 -10.77 20.09
C LEU A 269 12.35 -9.41 19.41
N LEU A 270 13.23 -8.50 19.82
CA LEU A 270 13.39 -7.21 19.17
C LEU A 270 13.88 -7.38 17.72
N ILE A 271 14.76 -8.36 17.47
CA ILE A 271 15.34 -8.62 16.14
C ILE A 271 14.23 -8.96 15.11
N PRO A 272 13.42 -10.02 15.29
CA PRO A 272 12.33 -10.31 14.37
C PRO A 272 11.32 -9.16 14.27
N SER A 273 11.02 -8.49 15.38
CA SER A 273 10.03 -7.41 15.42
C SER A 273 10.47 -6.19 14.60
N VAL A 274 11.74 -5.77 14.72
CA VAL A 274 12.33 -4.67 13.93
C VAL A 274 12.38 -5.00 12.45
N LEU A 275 12.77 -6.24 12.09
CA LEU A 275 12.79 -6.69 10.69
C LEU A 275 11.38 -6.71 10.07
N ALA A 276 10.38 -7.20 10.82
CA ALA A 276 8.98 -7.19 10.38
C ALA A 276 8.42 -5.76 10.28
N GLY A 277 8.75 -4.88 11.23
CA GLY A 277 8.37 -3.47 11.21
C GLY A 277 8.95 -2.72 10.01
N ALA A 278 10.25 -2.89 9.77
CA ALA A 278 10.95 -2.30 8.62
C ALA A 278 10.38 -2.82 7.29
N SER A 279 10.11 -4.13 7.18
CA SER A 279 9.45 -4.71 6.00
C SER A 279 8.06 -4.12 5.78
N GLY A 280 7.25 -4.02 6.84
CA GLY A 280 5.92 -3.42 6.77
C GLY A 280 5.98 -1.99 6.23
N PHE A 281 6.86 -1.17 6.79
CA PHE A 281 7.07 0.21 6.34
C PHE A 281 7.40 0.31 4.85
N LEU A 282 8.42 -0.42 4.40
CA LEU A 282 8.85 -0.40 3.00
C LEU A 282 7.72 -0.91 2.08
N THR A 283 6.97 -1.92 2.51
CA THR A 283 5.81 -2.42 1.77
C THR A 283 4.80 -1.30 1.52
N TRP A 284 4.46 -0.52 2.55
CA TRP A 284 3.48 0.56 2.43
C TRP A 284 3.96 1.71 1.54
N ILE A 285 5.18 2.22 1.75
CA ILE A 285 5.74 3.30 0.93
C ILE A 285 5.84 2.90 -0.53
N TYR A 286 6.50 1.78 -0.83
CA TYR A 286 6.72 1.38 -2.21
C TYR A 286 5.42 0.94 -2.90
N SER A 287 4.44 0.41 -2.16
CA SER A 287 3.10 0.17 -2.72
C SER A 287 2.45 1.48 -3.14
N PHE A 288 2.47 2.51 -2.31
CA PHE A 288 1.87 3.80 -2.64
C PHE A 288 2.62 4.50 -3.79
N GLU A 289 3.96 4.48 -3.79
CA GLU A 289 4.77 5.04 -4.88
C GLU A 289 4.53 4.30 -6.21
N PHE A 290 4.43 2.96 -6.18
CA PHE A 290 4.06 2.17 -7.34
C PHE A 290 2.65 2.54 -7.84
N LEU A 291 1.66 2.57 -6.94
CA LEU A 291 0.28 2.85 -7.32
C LEU A 291 0.15 4.25 -7.92
N CYS A 292 0.71 5.29 -7.29
CA CYS A 292 0.66 6.67 -7.77
C CYS A 292 1.45 6.89 -9.07
N SER A 293 2.56 6.17 -9.29
CA SER A 293 3.35 6.33 -10.51
C SER A 293 2.71 5.64 -11.71
N GLN A 294 2.09 4.47 -11.50
CA GLN A 294 1.57 3.63 -12.57
C GLN A 294 0.09 3.87 -12.88
N SER A 295 -0.68 4.42 -11.94
CA SER A 295 -2.12 4.64 -12.12
C SER A 295 -2.45 5.56 -13.30
N PRO A 296 -3.40 5.16 -14.17
CA PRO A 296 -3.98 6.05 -15.16
C PRO A 296 -4.77 7.20 -14.50
N PHE A 297 -4.78 8.34 -15.18
CA PHE A 297 -5.48 9.53 -14.74
C PHE A 297 -6.98 9.23 -14.55
N GLY A 298 -7.56 9.75 -13.47
CA GLY A 298 -8.96 9.50 -13.12
C GLY A 298 -9.29 8.09 -12.61
N MET A 299 -8.30 7.19 -12.51
CA MET A 299 -8.49 5.81 -12.01
C MET A 299 -7.81 5.55 -10.66
N HIS A 300 -7.18 6.57 -10.05
CA HIS A 300 -6.51 6.47 -8.74
C HIS A 300 -7.42 5.86 -7.68
N GLY A 301 -8.60 6.44 -7.44
CA GLY A 301 -9.53 5.95 -6.41
C GLY A 301 -9.95 4.49 -6.60
N MET A 302 -10.14 4.05 -7.84
CA MET A 302 -10.49 2.66 -8.16
C MET A 302 -9.33 1.70 -7.86
N ILE A 303 -8.10 2.07 -8.22
CA ILE A 303 -6.89 1.26 -7.97
C ILE A 303 -6.58 1.17 -6.47
N PHE A 304 -6.67 2.29 -5.75
CA PHE A 304 -6.50 2.30 -4.30
C PHE A 304 -7.59 1.49 -3.60
N GLY A 305 -8.84 1.56 -4.08
CA GLY A 305 -9.91 0.68 -3.61
C GLY A 305 -9.60 -0.80 -3.79
N LEU A 306 -9.09 -1.20 -4.97
CA LEU A 306 -8.65 -2.57 -5.24
C LEU A 306 -7.50 -3.00 -4.33
N PHE A 307 -6.53 -2.11 -4.09
CA PHE A 307 -5.43 -2.37 -3.17
C PHE A 307 -5.93 -2.66 -1.75
N TRP A 308 -6.83 -1.83 -1.20
CA TRP A 308 -7.40 -2.05 0.14
C TRP A 308 -8.25 -3.32 0.22
N PHE A 309 -8.99 -3.63 -0.85
CA PHE A 309 -9.77 -4.85 -0.95
C PHE A 309 -8.87 -6.10 -0.92
N LEU A 310 -7.81 -6.13 -1.73
CA LEU A 310 -6.84 -7.23 -1.72
C LEU A 310 -6.13 -7.33 -0.38
N HIS A 311 -5.68 -6.21 0.19
CA HIS A 311 -5.09 -6.17 1.53
C HIS A 311 -6.00 -6.84 2.58
N GLY A 312 -7.29 -6.49 2.60
CA GLY A 312 -8.28 -7.09 3.49
C GLY A 312 -8.42 -8.60 3.30
N ILE A 313 -8.61 -9.06 2.06
CA ILE A 313 -8.75 -10.50 1.75
C ILE A 313 -7.55 -11.30 2.24
N TYR A 314 -6.33 -10.83 1.98
CA TYR A 314 -5.12 -11.57 2.36
C TYR A 314 -4.89 -11.58 3.88
N ILE A 315 -5.27 -10.52 4.59
CA ILE A 315 -5.30 -10.54 6.06
C ILE A 315 -6.35 -11.54 6.56
N ASP A 316 -7.55 -11.53 6.00
CA ASP A 316 -8.63 -12.45 6.39
C ASP A 316 -8.25 -13.92 6.16
N ILE A 317 -7.59 -14.24 5.05
CA ILE A 317 -7.02 -15.57 4.78
C ILE A 317 -5.98 -15.94 5.84
N GLY A 318 -5.07 -15.03 6.15
CA GLY A 318 -4.05 -15.26 7.17
C GLY A 318 -4.64 -15.45 8.58
N MET A 319 -5.65 -14.65 8.95
CA MET A 319 -6.39 -14.79 10.20
C MET A 319 -7.20 -16.09 10.24
N SER A 320 -7.74 -16.54 9.11
CA SER A 320 -8.44 -17.83 9.00
C SER A 320 -7.50 -19.00 9.25
N ILE A 321 -6.25 -18.94 8.74
CA ILE A 321 -5.23 -19.96 9.01
C ILE A 321 -4.85 -19.97 10.50
N LEU A 322 -4.71 -18.80 11.12
CA LEU A 322 -4.51 -18.69 12.55
C LEU A 322 -5.66 -19.33 13.33
N LEU A 323 -6.91 -19.10 12.93
CA LEU A 323 -8.10 -19.68 13.55
C LEU A 323 -8.14 -21.21 13.40
N ILE A 324 -7.74 -21.75 12.25
CA ILE A 324 -7.66 -23.21 12.04
C ILE A 324 -6.63 -23.84 12.98
N VAL A 325 -5.43 -23.23 13.07
CA VAL A 325 -4.37 -23.70 13.99
C VAL A 325 -4.79 -23.56 15.45
N TYR A 326 -5.65 -22.58 15.77
CA TYR A 326 -6.23 -22.42 17.10
C TYR A 326 -7.20 -23.56 17.46
N TYR A 327 -8.15 -23.90 16.57
CA TYR A 327 -9.14 -24.95 16.86
C TYR A 327 -8.60 -26.37 16.69
N TYR A 328 -7.65 -26.56 15.78
CA TYR A 328 -7.02 -27.84 15.48
C TYR A 328 -5.49 -27.70 15.65
N PRO A 329 -5.01 -27.64 16.91
CA PRO A 329 -3.59 -27.47 17.16
C PRO A 329 -2.82 -28.68 16.61
N ILE A 330 -1.79 -28.39 15.81
CA ILE A 330 -0.90 -29.43 15.31
C ILE A 330 -0.14 -30.00 16.52
N PRO A 331 -0.17 -31.32 16.73
CA PRO A 331 0.50 -31.93 17.88
C PRO A 331 2.00 -31.61 17.84
N SER A 332 2.56 -31.24 18.98
CA SER A 332 4.00 -31.00 19.11
C SER A 332 4.76 -32.31 18.90
N VAL A 333 5.79 -32.26 18.08
CA VAL A 333 6.78 -33.33 17.94
C VAL A 333 8.00 -32.92 18.78
N SER A 334 8.81 -33.88 19.24
CA SER A 334 9.93 -33.67 20.17
C SER A 334 10.82 -32.45 19.88
N PHE A 335 11.00 -32.08 18.61
CA PHE A 335 11.81 -30.93 18.19
C PHE A 335 11.00 -29.77 17.58
N MET A 336 9.71 -29.95 17.28
CA MET A 336 8.87 -28.96 16.58
C MET A 336 7.57 -28.67 17.31
N SER A 337 7.39 -27.40 17.65
CA SER A 337 6.19 -26.90 18.28
C SER A 337 5.09 -26.56 17.29
N CYS A 338 3.87 -26.41 17.78
CA CYS A 338 2.78 -25.87 16.99
C CYS A 338 3.09 -24.44 16.46
N THR A 339 3.86 -23.62 17.19
CA THR A 339 4.33 -22.30 16.71
C THR A 339 5.42 -22.39 15.65
N SER A 340 6.33 -23.35 15.76
CA SER A 340 7.31 -23.70 14.73
C SER A 340 6.61 -24.15 13.45
N TRP A 341 5.60 -25.01 13.55
CA TRP A 341 4.75 -25.40 12.42
C TRP A 341 4.05 -24.19 11.79
N PHE A 342 3.44 -23.34 12.61
CA PHE A 342 2.79 -22.13 12.15
C PHE A 342 3.76 -21.19 11.40
N THR A 343 4.93 -20.91 11.98
CA THR A 343 5.95 -20.04 11.35
C THR A 343 6.50 -20.64 10.06
N ILE A 344 6.71 -21.96 9.98
CA ILE A 344 7.10 -22.63 8.73
C ILE A 344 6.03 -22.52 7.65
N MET A 345 4.75 -22.69 8.00
CA MET A 345 3.64 -22.53 7.04
C MET A 345 3.64 -21.14 6.42
N PHE A 346 3.77 -20.09 7.24
CA PHE A 346 3.89 -18.72 6.71
C PHE A 346 5.19 -18.52 5.92
N CYS A 347 6.32 -19.09 6.36
CA CYS A 347 7.59 -19.04 5.62
C CYS A 347 7.44 -19.62 4.19
N ILE A 348 6.83 -20.80 4.05
CA ILE A 348 6.58 -21.43 2.74
C ILE A 348 5.69 -20.53 1.87
N ILE A 349 4.63 -19.97 2.43
CA ILE A 349 3.71 -19.07 1.73
C ILE A 349 4.44 -17.80 1.27
N THR A 350 5.29 -17.21 2.13
CA THR A 350 6.11 -16.03 1.78
C THR A 350 7.10 -16.36 0.67
N VAL A 351 7.76 -17.52 0.70
CA VAL A 351 8.72 -17.95 -0.33
C VAL A 351 8.02 -18.15 -1.68
N ILE A 352 6.88 -18.85 -1.70
CA ILE A 352 6.09 -19.03 -2.93
C ILE A 352 5.62 -17.66 -3.45
N GLY A 353 5.11 -16.80 -2.57
CA GLY A 353 4.71 -15.44 -2.91
C GLY A 353 5.86 -14.62 -3.51
N LEU A 354 7.06 -14.71 -2.93
CA LEU A 354 8.26 -14.03 -3.44
C LEU A 354 8.65 -14.52 -4.83
N VAL A 355 8.65 -15.84 -5.07
CA VAL A 355 8.99 -16.41 -6.38
C VAL A 355 8.00 -15.93 -7.45
N VAL A 356 6.70 -16.04 -7.16
CA VAL A 356 5.64 -15.58 -8.07
C VAL A 356 5.75 -14.08 -8.33
N TYR A 357 5.98 -13.30 -7.28
CA TYR A 357 6.18 -11.85 -7.38
C TYR A 357 7.36 -11.49 -8.28
N VAL A 358 8.53 -12.12 -8.10
CA VAL A 358 9.72 -11.83 -8.91
C VAL A 358 9.50 -12.16 -10.39
N LEU A 359 8.83 -13.27 -10.69
CA LEU A 359 8.51 -13.64 -12.08
C LEU A 359 7.61 -12.59 -12.74
N ILE A 360 6.59 -12.12 -12.02
CA ILE A 360 5.63 -11.14 -12.54
C ILE A 360 6.24 -9.75 -12.61
N ALA A 361 7.01 -9.34 -11.61
CA ALA A 361 7.75 -8.07 -11.62
C ALA A 361 8.74 -8.00 -12.79
N ARG A 362 9.37 -9.12 -13.17
CA ARG A 362 10.26 -9.18 -14.34
C ARG A 362 9.50 -9.02 -15.66
N TRP A 363 8.26 -9.48 -15.72
CA TRP A 363 7.41 -9.39 -16.91
C TRP A 363 6.58 -8.10 -16.95
N TYR A 364 6.57 -7.35 -15.84
CA TYR A 364 5.86 -6.10 -15.76
C TYR A 364 6.53 -5.04 -16.64
N VAL A 365 5.77 -4.53 -17.60
CA VAL A 365 6.18 -3.41 -18.44
C VAL A 365 5.70 -2.13 -17.77
N ASN A 366 6.65 -1.32 -17.29
CA ASN A 366 6.37 -0.01 -16.72
C ASN A 366 5.59 0.84 -17.72
N ARG A 367 4.56 1.54 -17.24
CA ARG A 367 3.86 2.51 -18.07
C ARG A 367 4.79 3.67 -18.37
N VAL A 368 5.11 3.85 -19.65
CA VAL A 368 5.72 5.08 -20.14
C VAL A 368 4.62 6.13 -20.18
N ARG A 369 4.80 7.23 -19.45
CA ARG A 369 3.92 8.40 -19.57
C ARG A 369 4.23 9.07 -20.90
N ASP A 370 3.54 8.68 -21.97
CA ASP A 370 3.40 9.56 -23.13
C ASP A 370 2.61 10.77 -22.62
N THR A 371 3.32 11.82 -22.25
CA THR A 371 2.84 12.83 -21.30
C THR A 371 1.89 13.85 -21.94
N ASP A 372 1.59 13.74 -23.23
CA ASP A 372 1.44 14.97 -24.01
C ASP A 372 0.12 15.13 -24.79
N LEU A 373 -0.80 14.17 -24.81
CA LEU A 373 -2.09 14.36 -25.51
C LEU A 373 -3.31 14.44 -24.58
N GLY A 374 -3.71 13.39 -23.88
CA GLY A 374 -4.94 13.46 -23.06
C GLY A 374 -4.84 14.35 -21.81
N LEU A 375 -3.74 14.24 -21.06
CA LEU A 375 -3.49 15.12 -19.90
C LEU A 375 -3.33 16.57 -20.35
N ARG A 376 -2.56 16.78 -21.41
CA ARG A 376 -2.33 18.10 -21.99
C ARG A 376 -3.63 18.70 -22.52
N ALA A 377 -4.44 17.95 -23.26
CA ALA A 377 -5.74 18.40 -23.73
C ALA A 377 -6.71 18.69 -22.57
N ALA A 378 -6.75 17.85 -21.53
CA ALA A 378 -7.58 18.10 -20.36
C ALA A 378 -7.12 19.33 -19.55
N VAL A 379 -5.80 19.54 -19.45
CA VAL A 379 -5.20 20.72 -18.82
C VAL A 379 -5.43 21.96 -19.67
N GLU A 380 -5.21 21.90 -20.98
CA GLU A 380 -5.47 22.97 -21.95
C GLU A 380 -6.95 23.35 -21.95
N GLU A 381 -7.87 22.38 -22.05
CA GLU A 381 -9.31 22.63 -21.96
C GLU A 381 -9.70 23.27 -20.61
N HIS A 382 -9.10 22.81 -19.51
CA HIS A 382 -9.34 23.43 -18.20
C HIS A 382 -8.84 24.88 -18.14
N TRP A 383 -7.64 25.16 -18.63
CA TRP A 383 -7.07 26.50 -18.66
C TRP A 383 -7.81 27.43 -19.62
N ASP A 384 -8.22 26.94 -20.78
CA ASP A 384 -9.03 27.68 -21.74
C ASP A 384 -10.37 28.06 -21.11
N ASN A 385 -11.05 27.12 -20.45
CA ASN A 385 -12.29 27.41 -19.73
C ASN A 385 -12.08 28.45 -18.61
N LYS A 386 -10.95 28.40 -17.90
CA LYS A 386 -10.62 29.35 -16.83
C LYS A 386 -10.28 30.74 -17.38
N LEU A 387 -9.57 30.82 -18.50
CA LEU A 387 -9.29 32.07 -19.21
C LEU A 387 -10.58 32.69 -19.76
N MET A 388 -11.47 31.88 -20.34
CA MET A 388 -12.77 32.34 -20.81
C MET A 388 -13.66 32.84 -19.66
N ALA A 389 -13.67 32.14 -18.52
CA ALA A 389 -14.38 32.59 -17.32
C ALA A 389 -13.79 33.89 -16.73
N GLY A 390 -12.46 34.02 -16.69
CA GLY A 390 -11.77 35.23 -16.24
C GLY A 390 -12.02 36.43 -17.16
N ASN A 391 -11.96 36.22 -18.48
CA ASN A 391 -12.26 37.24 -19.48
C ASN A 391 -13.74 37.66 -19.46
N ALA A 392 -14.66 36.72 -19.19
CA ALA A 392 -16.08 37.04 -19.03
C ALA A 392 -16.34 37.91 -17.79
N MET A 393 -15.66 37.65 -16.66
CA MET A 393 -15.75 38.53 -15.48
C MET A 393 -15.16 39.92 -15.74
N ASN A 394 -13.99 40.00 -16.38
CA ASN A 394 -13.38 41.29 -16.71
C ASN A 394 -14.22 42.09 -17.74
N GLY A 395 -14.87 41.40 -18.67
CA GLY A 395 -15.78 42.00 -19.65
C GLY A 395 -17.01 42.65 -19.01
N ILE A 396 -17.61 41.99 -18.02
CA ILE A 396 -18.74 42.51 -17.24
C ILE A 396 -18.32 43.73 -16.40
N GLU A 397 -17.15 43.68 -15.74
CA GLU A 397 -16.62 44.85 -15.03
C GLU A 397 -16.36 46.04 -15.96
N THR A 398 -15.88 45.81 -17.18
CA THR A 398 -15.72 46.91 -18.17
C THR A 398 -17.04 47.44 -18.71
N GLU A 399 -18.06 46.60 -18.91
CA GLU A 399 -19.39 47.07 -19.33
C GLU A 399 -20.09 47.87 -18.21
N ASP A 400 -20.00 47.42 -16.96
CA ASP A 400 -20.56 48.13 -15.80
C ASP A 400 -19.86 49.48 -15.55
N VAL A 401 -18.53 49.56 -15.77
CA VAL A 401 -17.77 50.82 -15.68
C VAL A 401 -18.11 51.77 -16.84
N VAL A 402 -18.34 51.26 -18.05
CA VAL A 402 -18.73 52.08 -19.20
C VAL A 402 -20.17 52.60 -19.03
N ILE A 403 -21.10 51.78 -18.54
CA ILE A 403 -22.49 52.20 -18.27
C ILE A 403 -22.55 53.22 -17.12
N ALA A 404 -21.70 53.11 -16.10
CA ALA A 404 -21.60 54.10 -15.03
C ALA A 404 -20.99 55.45 -15.47
N SER A 405 -20.24 55.49 -16.58
CA SER A 405 -19.66 56.71 -17.15
C SER A 405 -20.57 57.46 -18.13
N LEU A 406 -21.72 56.86 -18.50
CA LEU A 406 -22.69 57.38 -19.47
C LEU A 406 -23.99 57.90 -18.84
N ASN A 407 -24.11 57.92 -17.51
CA ASN A 407 -25.25 58.49 -16.78
C ASN A 407 -24.85 59.73 -15.96
#